data_AF-A0AA35TL03-F1
#
_entry.id   AF-A0AA35TL03-F1
#
_cell.length_a   1.000
_cell.length_b   1.000
_cell.length_c   1.000
_cell.angle_alpha   90.00
_cell.angle_beta   90.00
_cell.angle_gamma   90.00
#
_symmetry.space_group_name_H-M   'P 1'
#
loop_
_entity.id
_entity.type
_entity.pdbx_description
1 polymer ?
#
loop_
_entity_poly.entity_id
_entity_poly.type
_entity_poly.pdbx_seq_one_letter_code
_entity_poly.pdbx_strand_id
1 'polypeptide(L)'
;MPFPLRPVTLSARAMEVRVLLVLSFLSPFIVRETLSRNNVHKYCVIGAGPGGLQIGYFLDRAGRDYIIFEKNTTAGSFFTHYPRHRTLISINKRHTGSKNREFSFRHDWNSLISDDPTLFLKHYTDEYFPVADVYVI
;
A
#
# COMPACT_ATOMS: atom_id res chain seq x y z
N MET A 1 -7.56 15.02 3.71
CA MET A 1 -7.63 14.38 5.05
C MET A 1 -6.73 13.15 5.00
N PRO A 2 -5.79 12.97 5.92
CA PRO A 2 -4.84 11.88 5.84
C PRO A 2 -5.58 10.57 6.10
N PHE A 3 -5.47 9.64 5.16
CA PHE A 3 -5.96 8.29 5.32
C PHE A 3 -5.17 7.63 6.46
N PRO A 4 -5.81 7.02 7.46
CA PRO A 4 -5.10 6.19 8.40
C PRO A 4 -4.75 4.91 7.65
N LEU A 5 -3.59 4.89 6.99
CA LEU A 5 -2.89 3.62 6.81
C LEU A 5 -2.74 3.07 8.22
N ARG A 6 -3.61 2.11 8.58
CA ARG A 6 -3.31 1.26 9.73
C ARG A 6 -1.89 0.77 9.47
N PRO A 7 -0.96 0.97 10.42
CA PRO A 7 0.35 0.37 10.28
C PRO A 7 0.08 -1.08 9.97
N VAL A 8 0.54 -1.54 8.80
CA VAL A 8 0.66 -2.98 8.53
C VAL A 8 1.35 -3.48 9.77
N THR A 9 0.62 -4.22 10.59
CA THR A 9 1.11 -4.69 11.86
C THR A 9 2.35 -5.49 11.52
N LEU A 10 3.53 -4.88 11.75
CA LEU A 10 4.69 -5.65 12.15
C LEU A 10 4.14 -6.54 13.24
N SER A 11 4.07 -7.83 12.95
CA SER A 11 3.83 -8.89 13.91
C SER A 11 4.38 -8.45 15.26
N ALA A 12 3.55 -8.50 16.30
CA ALA A 12 3.71 -7.93 17.63
C ALA A 12 4.95 -8.45 18.40
N ARG A 13 6.14 -8.32 17.81
CA ARG A 13 7.45 -8.74 18.29
C ARG A 13 8.50 -7.63 18.22
N ALA A 14 8.12 -6.42 17.82
CA ALA A 14 9.03 -5.28 17.68
C ALA A 14 9.06 -4.34 18.91
N MET A 15 8.38 -4.68 20.02
CA MET A 15 8.25 -3.79 21.18
C MET A 15 8.95 -4.25 22.48
N GLU A 16 9.90 -5.19 22.40
CA GLU A 16 10.68 -5.63 23.58
C GLU A 16 12.16 -5.20 23.60
N VAL A 17 12.62 -4.37 22.66
CA VAL A 17 14.07 -4.07 22.54
C VAL A 17 14.56 -2.94 23.46
N ARG A 18 13.70 -2.34 24.30
CA ARG A 18 14.10 -1.20 25.16
C ARG A 18 14.38 -1.54 26.64
N VAL A 19 14.35 -2.80 27.05
CA VAL A 19 14.65 -3.18 28.46
C VAL A 19 15.94 -4.02 28.63
N LEU A 20 16.61 -4.42 27.53
CA LEU A 20 17.70 -5.40 27.59
C LEU A 20 19.13 -4.80 27.67
N LEU A 21 19.32 -3.68 28.36
CA LEU A 21 20.66 -3.05 28.50
C LEU A 21 21.29 -3.21 29.89
N VAL A 22 20.82 -4.16 30.71
CA VAL A 22 21.37 -4.36 32.07
C VAL A 22 21.94 -5.76 32.35
N LEU A 23 21.81 -6.76 31.48
CA LEU A 23 22.27 -8.13 31.82
C LEU A 23 23.11 -8.81 30.71
N SER A 24 24.14 -8.13 30.22
CA SER A 24 25.13 -8.70 29.29
C SER A 24 26.36 -9.28 30.01
N PHE A 25 26.17 -10.19 30.99
CA PHE A 25 27.31 -10.88 31.63
C PHE A 25 27.22 -12.40 31.79
N LEU A 26 26.20 -13.09 31.27
CA LEU A 26 26.17 -14.56 31.31
C LEU A 26 25.63 -15.16 30.01
N SER A 27 26.57 -15.62 29.17
CA SER A 27 26.44 -16.59 28.07
C SER A 27 26.94 -16.04 26.73
N PRO A 28 28.14 -16.45 26.25
CA PRO A 28 28.55 -16.18 24.87
C PRO A 28 27.79 -17.05 23.84
N PHE A 29 26.70 -17.74 24.23
CA PHE A 29 26.02 -18.73 23.40
C PHE A 29 24.67 -18.26 22.81
N ILE A 30 24.15 -17.08 23.18
CA ILE A 30 22.85 -16.56 22.69
C ILE A 30 23.02 -15.41 21.68
N VAL A 31 24.23 -15.15 21.18
CA VAL A 31 24.40 -14.35 19.95
C VAL A 31 24.38 -15.30 18.76
N ARG A 32 23.27 -16.02 18.59
CA ARG A 32 23.06 -16.94 17.46
C ARG A 32 22.25 -16.24 16.38
N GLU A 33 22.95 -15.81 15.34
CA GLU A 33 22.43 -15.47 14.00
C GLU A 33 21.10 -14.67 13.92
N THR A 34 21.21 -13.34 13.93
CA THR A 34 20.28 -12.49 13.15
C THR A 34 20.94 -12.01 11.86
N LEU A 35 21.84 -12.84 11.30
CA LEU A 35 22.36 -12.66 9.95
C LEU A 35 21.33 -13.25 8.99
N SER A 36 20.61 -12.37 8.30
CA SER A 36 19.82 -12.60 7.09
C SER A 36 19.25 -14.02 6.95
N ARG A 37 18.05 -14.26 7.49
CA ARG A 37 17.19 -15.26 6.85
C ARG A 37 17.10 -14.82 5.39
N ASN A 38 17.54 -15.66 4.47
CA ASN A 38 17.12 -15.54 3.08
C ASN A 38 15.60 -15.59 3.13
N ASN A 39 14.94 -14.42 3.14
CA ASN A 39 13.50 -14.29 3.11
C ASN A 39 13.09 -14.66 1.68
N VAL A 40 13.05 -15.97 1.44
CA VAL A 40 12.59 -16.55 0.19
C VAL A 40 11.08 -16.42 0.22
N HIS A 41 10.56 -15.54 -0.63
CA HIS A 41 9.13 -15.39 -0.86
C HIS A 41 8.73 -16.18 -2.12
N LYS A 42 7.51 -16.73 -2.15
CA LYS A 42 6.99 -17.45 -3.32
C LYS A 42 6.68 -16.53 -4.50
N TYR A 43 6.26 -15.30 -4.23
CA TYR A 43 5.89 -14.32 -5.24
C TYR A 43 6.68 -13.02 -5.04
N CYS A 44 7.07 -12.42 -6.16
CA CYS A 44 7.75 -11.14 -6.19
C CYS A 44 7.00 -10.21 -7.15
N VAL A 45 6.60 -9.05 -6.65
CA VAL A 45 5.98 -7.98 -7.45
C VAL A 45 6.99 -6.85 -7.59
N ILE A 46 7.30 -6.47 -8.82
CA ILE A 46 8.24 -5.38 -9.11
C ILE A 46 7.43 -4.12 -9.44
N GLY A 47 7.55 -3.11 -8.58
CA GLY A 47 6.87 -1.82 -8.64
C GLY A 47 5.70 -1.73 -7.65
N ALA A 48 5.68 -0.69 -6.81
CA ALA A 48 4.56 -0.35 -5.92
C ALA A 48 3.70 0.80 -6.49
N GLY A 49 3.45 0.77 -7.80
CA GLY A 49 2.40 1.57 -8.44
C GLY A 49 1.01 0.93 -8.27
N PRO A 50 -0.04 1.52 -8.86
CA PRO A 50 -1.41 1.02 -8.75
C PRO A 50 -1.57 -0.47 -9.04
N GLY A 51 -0.98 -0.95 -10.15
CA GLY A 51 -1.06 -2.37 -10.52
C GLY A 51 -0.34 -3.30 -9.54
N GLY A 52 0.83 -2.90 -9.04
CA GLY A 52 1.59 -3.68 -8.07
C GLY A 52 0.90 -3.76 -6.71
N LEU A 53 0.33 -2.64 -6.24
CA LEU A 53 -0.49 -2.61 -5.04
C LEU A 53 -1.78 -3.43 -5.20
N GLN A 54 -2.43 -3.39 -6.38
CA GLN A 54 -3.62 -4.18 -6.66
C GLN A 54 -3.34 -5.68 -6.59
N ILE A 55 -2.21 -6.13 -7.16
CA ILE A 55 -1.78 -7.53 -7.06
C ILE A 55 -1.44 -7.87 -5.60
N GLY A 56 -0.71 -6.98 -4.91
CA GLY A 56 -0.39 -7.14 -3.49
C GLY A 56 -1.63 -7.37 -2.62
N TYR A 57 -2.67 -6.55 -2.81
CA TYR A 57 -3.95 -6.70 -2.12
C TYR A 57 -4.57 -8.09 -2.33
N PHE A 58 -4.61 -8.58 -3.57
CA PHE A 58 -5.19 -9.91 -3.84
C PHE A 58 -4.31 -11.07 -3.36
N LEU A 59 -2.98 -10.93 -3.39
CA LEU A 59 -2.06 -11.91 -2.83
C LEU A 59 -2.24 -12.02 -1.30
N ASP A 60 -2.34 -10.90 -0.61
CA ASP A 60 -2.60 -10.83 0.83
C ASP A 60 -3.95 -11.48 1.18
N ARG A 61 -5.01 -11.09 0.46
CA ARG A 61 -6.36 -11.67 0.60
C ARG A 61 -6.40 -13.18 0.38
N ALA A 62 -5.54 -13.72 -0.49
CA ALA A 62 -5.43 -15.14 -0.76
C ALA A 62 -4.43 -15.86 0.17
N GLY A 63 -3.87 -15.18 1.18
CA GLY A 63 -2.91 -15.74 2.12
C GLY A 63 -1.62 -16.21 1.45
N ARG A 64 -1.18 -15.51 0.39
CA ARG A 64 0.04 -15.86 -0.35
C ARG A 64 1.26 -15.21 0.30
N ASP A 65 2.40 -15.88 0.19
CA ASP A 65 3.69 -15.38 0.65
C ASP A 65 4.37 -14.57 -0.46
N TYR A 66 4.40 -13.25 -0.30
CA TYR A 66 4.85 -12.32 -1.34
C TYR A 66 5.67 -11.16 -0.79
N ILE A 67 6.44 -10.54 -1.68
CA ILE A 67 7.13 -9.28 -1.44
C ILE A 67 6.90 -8.32 -2.62
N ILE A 68 6.81 -7.02 -2.32
CA ILE A 68 6.75 -5.95 -3.32
C ILE A 68 8.03 -5.15 -3.23
N PHE A 69 8.71 -4.94 -4.36
CA PHE A 69 9.87 -4.06 -4.46
C PHE A 69 9.50 -2.79 -5.18
N GLU A 70 9.82 -1.64 -4.60
CA GLU A 70 9.68 -0.33 -5.23
C GLU A 70 11.05 0.33 -5.27
N LYS A 71 11.37 0.96 -6.40
CA LYS A 71 12.65 1.65 -6.58
C LYS A 71 12.75 2.86 -5.64
N ASN A 72 11.64 3.54 -5.41
CA ASN A 72 11.57 4.76 -4.60
C ASN A 72 11.18 4.45 -3.14
N THR A 73 11.23 5.47 -2.29
CA THR A 73 10.92 5.35 -0.86
C THR A 73 9.42 5.23 -0.58
N THR A 74 8.56 5.54 -1.54
CA THR A 74 7.11 5.57 -1.39
C THR A 74 6.40 4.80 -2.51
N ALA A 75 5.28 4.16 -2.17
CA ALA A 75 4.36 3.61 -3.16
C ALA A 75 3.68 4.74 -3.94
N GLY A 76 3.25 4.48 -5.17
CA GLY A 76 2.64 5.50 -6.02
C GLY A 76 3.61 6.61 -6.47
N SER A 77 4.92 6.43 -6.26
CA SER A 77 5.98 7.41 -6.60
C SER A 77 5.92 7.93 -8.04
N PHE A 78 5.37 7.16 -8.98
CA PHE A 78 5.05 7.60 -10.34
C PHE A 78 4.28 8.94 -10.37
N PHE A 79 3.32 9.09 -9.47
CA PHE A 79 2.44 10.26 -9.40
C PHE A 79 3.13 11.49 -8.80
N THR A 80 4.34 11.38 -8.26
CA THR A 80 5.12 12.55 -7.81
C THR A 80 5.61 13.38 -8.98
N HIS A 81 5.83 12.74 -10.14
CA HIS A 81 6.44 13.37 -11.31
C HIS A 81 5.54 13.35 -12.55
N TYR A 82 4.74 12.31 -12.71
CA TYR A 82 3.81 12.15 -13.82
C TYR A 82 2.35 12.16 -13.36
N PRO A 83 1.41 12.50 -14.26
CA PRO A 83 1.61 13.21 -15.52
C PRO A 83 2.26 14.60 -15.32
N ARG A 84 2.98 15.09 -16.34
CA ARG A 84 3.71 16.38 -16.25
C ARG A 84 2.80 17.58 -16.02
N HIS A 85 1.61 17.56 -16.64
CA HIS A 85 0.56 18.57 -16.44
C HIS A 85 -0.27 18.34 -15.17
N ARG A 86 0.10 17.35 -14.35
CA ARG A 86 -0.54 16.98 -13.07
C ARG A 86 -2.00 16.51 -13.15
N THR A 87 -2.72 16.64 -14.26
CA THR A 87 -4.10 16.14 -14.40
C THR A 87 -4.15 14.75 -15.05
N LEU A 88 -4.99 13.84 -14.55
CA LEU A 88 -5.20 12.51 -15.14
C LEU A 88 -6.19 12.58 -16.30
N ILE A 89 -6.00 11.71 -17.31
CA ILE A 89 -6.98 11.53 -18.40
C ILE A 89 -8.08 10.51 -18.07
N SER A 90 -7.98 9.84 -16.91
CA SER A 90 -8.96 8.90 -16.39
C SER A 90 -10.02 9.62 -15.58
N ILE A 91 -11.29 9.34 -15.89
CA ILE A 91 -12.42 10.01 -15.24
C ILE A 91 -12.72 9.42 -13.85
N ASN A 92 -13.29 10.24 -12.97
CA ASN A 92 -13.89 9.83 -11.72
C ASN A 92 -15.30 10.42 -11.58
N LYS A 93 -16.33 9.65 -11.96
CA LYS A 93 -17.73 10.13 -11.87
C LYS A 93 -18.32 9.83 -10.50
N ARG A 94 -18.29 10.82 -9.61
CA ARG A 94 -18.88 10.73 -8.25
C ARG A 94 -20.39 10.47 -8.24
N HIS A 95 -21.12 11.09 -9.16
CA HIS A 95 -22.58 11.00 -9.25
C HIS A 95 -22.99 10.24 -10.51
N THR A 96 -23.18 8.93 -10.38
CA THR A 96 -23.54 8.04 -11.50
C THR A 96 -25.04 7.91 -11.73
N GLY A 97 -25.87 8.41 -10.80
CA GLY A 97 -27.32 8.25 -10.83
C GLY A 97 -27.81 6.85 -10.44
N SER A 98 -26.91 5.98 -9.99
CA SER A 98 -27.21 4.61 -9.55
C SER A 98 -26.79 4.39 -8.10
N LYS A 99 -27.58 3.63 -7.35
CA LYS A 99 -27.20 3.13 -6.02
C LYS A 99 -26.34 1.86 -6.09
N ASN A 100 -26.22 1.24 -7.28
CA ASN A 100 -25.41 0.05 -7.47
C ASN A 100 -23.92 0.41 -7.43
N ARG A 101 -23.20 -0.18 -6.48
CA ARG A 101 -21.77 0.02 -6.26
C ARG A 101 -20.93 -0.40 -7.47
N GLU A 102 -21.20 -1.58 -8.02
CA GLU A 102 -20.47 -2.14 -9.15
C GLU A 102 -20.66 -1.29 -10.40
N PHE A 103 -21.89 -0.83 -10.64
CA PHE A 103 -22.17 0.13 -11.71
C PHE A 103 -21.37 1.42 -11.52
N SER A 104 -21.35 1.95 -10.29
CA SER A 104 -20.59 3.17 -9.98
C SER A 104 -19.09 3.00 -10.23
N PHE A 105 -18.55 1.82 -9.91
CA PHE A 105 -17.14 1.50 -10.10
C PHE A 105 -16.74 1.47 -11.58
N ARG A 106 -17.65 1.17 -12.52
CA ARG A 106 -17.37 1.28 -13.97
C ARG A 106 -17.12 2.71 -14.45
N HIS A 107 -17.47 3.70 -13.64
CA HIS A 107 -17.24 5.11 -13.92
C HIS A 107 -16.17 5.74 -12.99
N ASP A 108 -15.54 4.93 -12.15
CA ASP A 108 -14.38 5.28 -11.34
C ASP A 108 -13.17 4.53 -11.93
N TRP A 109 -12.39 5.22 -12.77
CA TRP A 109 -11.27 4.60 -13.49
C TRP A 109 -9.96 4.69 -12.73
N ASN A 110 -10.04 4.89 -11.42
CA ASN A 110 -8.98 5.49 -10.63
C ASN A 110 -8.80 4.79 -9.28
N SER A 111 -9.89 4.29 -8.69
CA SER A 111 -9.85 3.48 -7.48
C SER A 111 -9.26 2.10 -7.71
N LEU A 112 -8.47 1.63 -6.75
CA LEU A 112 -8.13 0.22 -6.64
C LEU A 112 -9.35 -0.59 -6.17
N ILE A 113 -9.47 -1.82 -6.65
CA ILE A 113 -10.53 -2.74 -6.25
C ILE A 113 -10.23 -3.22 -4.83
N SER A 114 -11.16 -2.93 -3.92
CA SER A 114 -11.10 -3.31 -2.51
C SER A 114 -12.49 -3.61 -1.96
N ASP A 115 -12.56 -4.37 -0.87
CA ASP A 115 -13.77 -4.56 -0.07
C ASP A 115 -14.06 -3.35 0.83
N ASP A 116 -13.06 -2.49 1.06
CA ASP A 116 -13.20 -1.27 1.84
C ASP A 116 -13.76 -0.12 0.98
N PRO A 117 -15.00 0.34 1.23
CA PRO A 117 -15.62 1.40 0.45
C PRO A 117 -14.97 2.77 0.68
N THR A 118 -14.20 2.95 1.76
CA THR A 118 -13.54 4.22 2.06
C THR A 118 -12.36 4.51 1.12
N LEU A 119 -11.86 3.48 0.42
CA LEU A 119 -10.78 3.60 -0.55
C LEU A 119 -11.22 4.12 -1.93
N PHE A 120 -12.51 4.42 -2.12
CA PHE A 120 -12.98 4.97 -3.38
C PHE A 120 -12.56 6.43 -3.58
N LEU A 121 -12.05 6.75 -4.78
CA LEU A 121 -11.51 8.05 -5.14
C LEU A 121 -12.51 9.20 -4.95
N LYS A 122 -13.81 8.92 -5.09
CA LYS A 122 -14.89 9.88 -4.78
C LYS A 122 -14.89 10.45 -3.35
N HIS A 123 -14.11 9.86 -2.44
CA HIS A 123 -13.92 10.31 -1.06
C HIS A 123 -12.68 11.21 -0.89
N TYR A 124 -11.85 11.33 -1.91
CA TYR A 124 -10.57 12.06 -1.86
C TYR A 124 -10.58 13.30 -2.76
N THR A 125 -11.38 13.30 -3.82
CA THR A 125 -11.53 14.44 -4.72
C THR A 125 -12.93 14.52 -5.31
N ASP A 126 -13.38 15.73 -5.58
CA ASP A 126 -14.62 16.04 -6.31
C ASP A 126 -14.36 16.32 -7.82
N GLU A 127 -13.10 16.28 -8.27
CA GLU A 127 -12.73 16.55 -9.65
C GLU A 127 -13.11 15.38 -10.59
N TYR A 128 -13.66 15.73 -11.75
CA TYR A 128 -13.99 14.74 -12.79
C TYR A 128 -12.74 14.14 -13.44
N PHE A 129 -11.70 14.95 -13.62
CA PHE A 129 -10.35 14.54 -14.00
C PHE A 129 -9.40 14.87 -12.84
N PRO A 130 -9.08 13.88 -11.98
CA PRO A 130 -8.29 14.12 -10.78
C PRO A 130 -6.90 14.68 -11.08
N VAL A 131 -6.40 15.55 -10.21
CA VAL A 131 -4.96 15.85 -10.13
C VAL A 131 -4.17 14.69 -9.52
N ALA A 132 -2.93 14.50 -9.96
CA ALA A 132 -2.05 13.40 -9.58
C ALA A 132 -1.65 13.42 -8.10
N ASP A 133 -1.67 14.60 -7.50
CA ASP A 133 -1.35 14.83 -6.10
C ASP A 133 -2.31 14.09 -5.15
N VAL A 134 -3.51 13.68 -5.60
CA VAL A 134 -4.41 12.84 -4.81
C VAL A 134 -3.88 11.41 -4.59
N TYR A 135 -2.87 10.99 -5.35
CA TYR A 135 -2.24 9.66 -5.26
C TYR A 135 -0.90 9.67 -4.53
N VAL A 136 -0.42 10.85 -4.12
CA VAL A 136 0.83 11.01 -3.40
C VAL A 136 0.51 11.19 -1.91
N ILE A 137 1.25 10.48 -1.05
CA ILE A 137 1.16 10.58 0.42
C ILE A 137 2.36 11.36 0.92
#